data_AF-A0AAN7ZMQ5-F1
#
_entry.id   AF-A0AAN7ZMQ5-F1
#
_cell.length_a   1.000
_cell.length_b   1.000
_cell.length_c   1.000
_cell.angle_alpha   90.00
_cell.angle_beta   90.00
_cell.angle_gamma   90.00
#
_symmetry.space_group_name_H-M   'P 1'
#
loop_
_entity.id
_entity.type
_entity.pdbx_description
1 polymer ?
#
loop_
_entity_poly.entity_id
_entity_poly.type
_entity_poly.pdbx_seq_one_letter_code
_entity_poly.pdbx_strand_id
1 'polypeptide(L)'
;MSTTTAAPPPELNIPASTHTVDVSIIDTTGLVVGIPAAMFMTPTMPGYDIVTAPCYSFIIKHNNPDKTSKYDHLLFDLGVRKDWENGPKSMTEQRKAVGFSVKVDKNVSEILTENGDDPAKVGGIIWSHYHFDHVGDPTTFPPSTDLIVGPGFKSRFVPAYPTVEDSPVDEGAWSNGRTLREIDFSTEGQGLKIGGYAAFDFYGDGSFYLIDSPGHATGHISGLARTSDDPPEFLIMGGDIAHQCGEFRPTPYLPLPKEISPNPMEPPYAKSASVCPGSLFEAMHPTHSYTEPFMKPNGPVHDDANDAMESLDKFTGFDAQDNIFAVIAHDPSLLDVVDFYPKPANGWKGKGWKEISRWRFLRDYDTGSK
;
A
#
# COMPACT_ATOMS: atom_id res chain seq x y z
N MET A 1 -27.81 -12.29 17.45
CA MET A 1 -26.50 -12.40 16.79
C MET A 1 -26.05 -13.85 16.83
N SER A 2 -26.10 -14.52 15.67
CA SER A 2 -25.60 -15.90 15.54
C SER A 2 -24.12 -15.93 15.90
N THR A 3 -23.66 -16.99 16.56
CA THR A 3 -22.24 -17.26 16.79
C THR A 3 -21.62 -17.72 15.47
N THR A 4 -21.41 -16.79 14.53
CA THR A 4 -20.77 -17.13 13.28
C THR A 4 -19.26 -17.17 13.51
N THR A 5 -18.72 -18.37 13.61
CA THR A 5 -17.27 -18.60 13.60
C THR A 5 -16.69 -18.14 12.27
N ALA A 6 -15.56 -17.43 12.31
CA ALA A 6 -14.85 -17.04 11.10
C ALA A 6 -14.57 -18.26 10.22
N ALA A 7 -14.76 -18.12 8.90
CA ALA A 7 -14.33 -19.12 7.95
C ALA A 7 -12.79 -19.22 7.96
N PRO A 8 -12.19 -20.40 7.69
CA PRO A 8 -10.75 -20.50 7.53
C PRO A 8 -10.31 -19.61 6.35
N PRO A 9 -9.24 -18.80 6.51
CA PRO A 9 -8.66 -18.03 5.41
C PRO A 9 -8.32 -18.92 4.20
N PRO A 10 -8.40 -18.41 2.97
CA PRO A 10 -8.05 -19.18 1.79
C PRO A 10 -6.56 -19.50 1.76
N GLU A 11 -6.19 -20.64 1.17
CA GLU A 11 -4.79 -20.99 0.91
C GLU A 11 -4.19 -20.05 -0.14
N LEU A 12 -3.10 -19.37 0.20
CA LEU A 12 -2.45 -18.42 -0.70
C LEU A 12 -1.40 -19.05 -1.62
N ASN A 13 -0.99 -20.30 -1.37
CA ASN A 13 0.04 -21.00 -2.15
C ASN A 13 1.37 -20.24 -2.24
N ILE A 14 1.77 -19.52 -1.18
CA ILE A 14 3.09 -18.88 -1.12
C ILE A 14 4.16 -20.00 -1.04
N PRO A 15 5.15 -20.05 -1.96
CA PRO A 15 6.20 -21.05 -1.90
C PRO A 15 6.96 -21.05 -0.57
N ALA A 16 7.34 -22.23 -0.09
CA ALA A 16 8.18 -22.35 1.10
C ALA A 16 9.58 -21.79 0.79
N SER A 17 10.14 -21.02 1.71
CA SER A 17 11.53 -20.54 1.65
C SER A 17 12.04 -20.18 3.05
N THR A 18 13.35 -20.28 3.22
CA THR A 18 14.10 -19.80 4.40
C THR A 18 14.73 -18.43 4.18
N HIS A 19 14.62 -17.85 2.98
CA HIS A 19 15.18 -16.52 2.68
C HIS A 19 14.20 -15.42 3.06
N THR A 20 14.72 -14.35 3.63
CA THR A 20 13.95 -13.20 4.11
C THR A 20 14.56 -11.90 3.61
N VAL A 21 13.78 -10.83 3.71
CA VAL A 21 14.24 -9.45 3.51
C VAL A 21 13.99 -8.62 4.76
N ASP A 22 14.85 -7.63 5.00
CA ASP A 22 14.60 -6.60 6.01
C ASP A 22 13.76 -5.49 5.38
N VAL A 23 12.63 -5.16 6.00
CA VAL A 23 11.69 -4.15 5.53
C VAL A 23 11.60 -3.03 6.57
N SER A 24 11.57 -1.78 6.13
CA SER A 24 11.17 -0.65 6.99
C SER A 24 10.12 0.19 6.27
N ILE A 25 9.11 0.64 7.02
CA ILE A 25 8.06 1.54 6.51
C ILE A 25 8.54 2.97 6.68
N ILE A 26 8.55 3.76 5.62
CA ILE A 26 8.95 5.16 5.60
C ILE A 26 7.69 6.01 5.62
N ASP A 27 7.51 6.84 6.66
CA ASP A 27 6.64 8.00 6.59
C ASP A 27 7.31 8.99 5.63
N THR A 28 6.74 9.14 4.44
CA THR A 28 7.32 10.00 3.39
C THR A 28 7.17 11.48 3.70
N THR A 29 6.54 11.85 4.81
CA THR A 29 6.07 13.20 5.16
C THR A 29 4.99 13.73 4.22
N GLY A 30 4.57 12.93 3.24
CA GLY A 30 3.48 13.20 2.32
C GLY A 30 2.12 13.03 3.00
N LEU A 31 1.28 14.05 2.87
CA LEU A 31 -0.09 14.05 3.35
C LEU A 31 -0.99 14.77 2.35
N VAL A 32 -1.97 14.03 1.80
CA VAL A 32 -3.01 14.54 0.92
C VAL A 32 -4.34 14.57 1.67
N VAL A 33 -5.04 15.70 1.66
CA VAL A 33 -6.30 15.86 2.41
C VAL A 33 -7.35 16.57 1.57
N GLY A 34 -8.59 16.07 1.62
CA GLY A 34 -9.75 16.78 1.07
C GLY A 34 -10.23 16.27 -0.29
N ILE A 35 -9.72 15.14 -0.78
CA ILE A 35 -10.32 14.48 -1.94
C ILE A 35 -11.63 13.81 -1.50
N PRO A 36 -12.77 14.02 -2.17
CA PRO A 36 -14.02 13.37 -1.81
C PRO A 36 -13.91 11.84 -1.85
N ALA A 37 -14.29 11.15 -0.77
CA ALA A 37 -14.25 9.69 -0.70
C ALA A 37 -15.08 9.02 -1.81
N ALA A 38 -16.17 9.67 -2.24
CA ALA A 38 -17.02 9.23 -3.34
C ALA A 38 -16.29 9.11 -4.70
N MET A 39 -15.11 9.73 -4.85
CA MET A 39 -14.28 9.56 -6.05
C MET A 39 -13.57 8.19 -6.09
N PHE A 40 -13.44 7.51 -4.95
CA PHE A 40 -12.70 6.26 -4.78
C PHE A 40 -13.59 5.05 -4.48
N MET A 41 -14.69 5.27 -3.76
CA MET A 41 -15.44 4.18 -3.16
C MET A 41 -16.93 4.50 -3.01
N THR A 42 -17.72 3.43 -2.89
CA THR A 42 -19.17 3.49 -2.69
C THR A 42 -19.62 2.42 -1.69
N PRO A 43 -20.69 2.65 -0.89
CA PRO A 43 -21.42 3.90 -0.75
C PRO A 43 -20.60 4.97 -0.01
N THR A 44 -21.08 6.21 0.00
CA THR A 44 -20.51 7.23 0.90
C THR A 44 -20.85 6.88 2.35
N MET A 45 -19.87 7.03 3.23
CA MET A 45 -20.01 6.70 4.65
C MET A 45 -20.09 7.97 5.50
N PRO A 46 -21.13 8.12 6.36
CA PRO A 46 -21.18 9.22 7.31
C PRO A 46 -19.91 9.28 8.16
N GLY A 47 -19.33 10.47 8.29
CA GLY A 47 -18.06 10.68 8.99
C GLY A 47 -16.83 10.56 8.09
N TYR A 48 -16.93 9.89 6.93
CA TYR A 48 -15.82 9.70 5.99
C TYR A 48 -16.13 10.26 4.60
N ASP A 49 -16.43 11.56 4.54
CA ASP A 49 -16.75 12.26 3.28
C ASP A 49 -15.51 12.64 2.46
N ILE A 50 -14.36 12.81 3.13
CA ILE A 50 -13.09 13.19 2.53
C ILE A 50 -11.98 12.23 2.96
N VAL A 51 -11.07 11.95 2.03
CA VAL A 51 -9.87 11.16 2.28
C VAL A 51 -8.82 12.01 2.99
N THR A 52 -8.19 11.41 4.00
CA THR A 52 -6.94 11.88 4.62
C THR A 52 -5.89 10.81 4.40
N ALA A 53 -5.04 11.02 3.41
CA ALA A 53 -4.09 10.04 2.90
C ALA A 53 -2.66 10.41 3.34
N PRO A 54 -2.12 9.81 4.42
CA PRO A 54 -0.66 9.77 4.57
C PRO A 54 -0.06 8.96 3.42
N CYS A 55 1.19 9.19 3.07
CA CYS A 55 1.86 8.44 2.01
C CYS A 55 3.01 7.63 2.60
N TYR A 56 3.01 6.32 2.36
CA TYR A 56 4.08 5.43 2.77
C TYR A 56 4.99 5.03 1.61
N SER A 57 6.27 4.83 1.93
CA SER A 57 7.25 4.16 1.09
C SER A 57 7.86 3.02 1.90
N PHE A 58 8.54 2.09 1.25
CA PHE A 58 9.21 1.00 1.94
C PHE A 58 10.63 0.87 1.43
N ILE A 59 11.59 0.71 2.33
CA ILE A 59 12.92 0.23 1.98
C ILE A 59 13.00 -1.26 2.26
N ILE A 60 13.40 -2.01 1.25
CA ILE A 60 13.57 -3.46 1.28
C ILE A 60 15.06 -3.75 1.10
N LYS A 61 15.67 -4.38 2.09
CA LYS A 61 17.07 -4.79 2.06
C LYS A 61 17.16 -6.31 1.95
N HIS A 62 17.72 -6.77 0.85
CA HIS A 62 18.00 -8.18 0.59
C HIS A 62 19.46 -8.46 0.95
N ASN A 63 19.64 -9.28 1.98
CA ASN A 63 20.96 -9.65 2.47
C ASN A 63 21.28 -11.07 1.98
N ASN A 64 21.71 -11.21 0.72
CA ASN A 64 22.19 -12.48 0.18
C ASN A 64 23.72 -12.48 0.07
N PRO A 65 24.46 -13.06 1.04
CA PRO A 65 25.92 -13.04 1.05
C PRO A 65 26.54 -13.81 -0.13
N ASP A 66 25.80 -14.75 -0.72
CA ASP A 66 26.28 -15.59 -1.83
C ASP A 66 26.06 -14.94 -3.20
N LYS A 67 25.21 -13.91 -3.28
CA LYS A 67 24.84 -13.26 -4.54
C LYS A 67 24.50 -11.79 -4.33
N THR A 68 25.53 -10.95 -4.22
CA THR A 68 25.38 -9.49 -4.23
C THR A 68 24.67 -9.04 -5.50
N SER A 69 23.61 -8.26 -5.35
CA SER A 69 22.81 -7.73 -6.44
C SER A 69 22.87 -6.20 -6.42
N LYS A 70 22.72 -5.56 -7.59
CA LYS A 70 22.45 -4.11 -7.57
C LYS A 70 21.18 -3.81 -6.76
N TYR A 71 20.24 -4.75 -6.70
CA TYR A 71 18.97 -4.64 -5.98
C TYR A 71 19.03 -5.12 -4.52
N ASP A 72 20.21 -5.15 -3.89
CA ASP A 72 20.33 -5.43 -2.45
C ASP A 72 19.50 -4.42 -1.64
N HIS A 73 19.35 -3.18 -2.13
CA HIS A 73 18.43 -2.18 -1.60
C HIS A 73 17.41 -1.78 -2.67
N LEU A 74 16.13 -1.95 -2.36
CA LEU A 74 15.01 -1.49 -3.18
C LEU A 74 14.16 -0.49 -2.40
N LEU A 75 13.55 0.43 -3.13
CA LEU A 75 12.42 1.22 -2.63
C LEU A 75 11.13 0.73 -3.29
N PHE A 76 10.06 0.68 -2.52
CA PHE A 76 8.69 0.49 -3.01
C PHE A 76 7.91 1.78 -2.72
N ASP A 77 7.53 2.46 -3.79
CA ASP A 77 7.03 3.84 -3.84
C ASP A 77 7.98 4.88 -3.25
N LEU A 78 7.69 6.16 -3.50
CA LEU A 78 8.41 7.33 -3.03
C LEU A 78 7.50 8.40 -2.39
N GLY A 79 6.20 8.14 -2.27
CA GLY A 79 5.24 9.12 -1.79
C GLY A 79 5.00 10.24 -2.80
N VAL A 80 4.61 11.41 -2.28
CA VAL A 80 4.47 12.63 -3.08
C VAL A 80 5.84 13.30 -3.23
N ARG A 81 6.16 13.79 -4.43
CA ARG A 81 7.35 14.63 -4.65
C ARG A 81 7.29 15.92 -3.81
N LYS A 82 8.41 16.30 -3.19
CA LYS A 82 8.49 17.50 -2.32
C LYS A 82 8.11 18.78 -3.04
N ASP A 83 8.48 18.91 -4.31
CA ASP A 83 8.24 20.07 -5.16
C ASP A 83 7.13 19.78 -6.19
N TRP A 84 6.03 19.16 -5.76
CA TRP A 84 4.92 18.71 -6.62
C TRP A 84 4.35 19.78 -7.55
N GLU A 85 4.52 21.07 -7.23
CA GLU A 85 4.16 22.18 -8.10
C GLU A 85 4.96 22.24 -9.40
N ASN A 86 6.15 21.65 -9.43
CA ASN A 86 7.05 21.60 -10.59
C ASN A 86 6.88 20.30 -11.42
N GLY A 87 5.95 19.43 -11.03
CA GLY A 87 5.70 18.18 -11.72
C GLY A 87 4.78 18.28 -12.93
N PRO A 88 4.26 17.13 -13.39
CA PRO A 88 3.25 17.09 -14.43
C PRO A 88 2.08 18.02 -14.11
N LYS A 89 1.64 18.81 -15.10
CA LYS A 89 0.59 19.82 -14.90
C LYS A 89 -0.71 19.21 -14.37
N SER A 90 -1.01 17.99 -14.79
CA SER A 90 -2.17 17.20 -14.36
C SER A 90 -2.35 17.21 -12.84
N MET A 91 -1.26 17.10 -12.07
CA MET A 91 -1.29 17.13 -10.61
C MET A 91 -1.77 18.48 -10.09
N THR A 92 -1.14 19.57 -10.54
CA THR A 92 -1.49 20.93 -10.10
C THR A 92 -2.90 21.34 -10.52
N GLU A 93 -3.34 20.89 -11.70
CA GLU A 93 -4.67 21.13 -12.25
C GLU A 93 -5.74 20.32 -11.51
N GLN A 94 -5.50 19.04 -11.24
CA GLN A 94 -6.39 18.19 -10.45
C GLN A 94 -6.53 18.73 -9.03
N ARG A 95 -5.42 19.13 -8.39
CA ARG A 95 -5.42 19.79 -7.08
C ARG A 95 -6.31 21.02 -7.06
N LYS A 96 -6.22 21.86 -8.09
CA LYS A 96 -7.03 23.08 -8.21
C LYS A 96 -8.50 22.77 -8.48
N ALA A 97 -8.78 21.79 -9.33
CA ALA A 97 -10.14 21.42 -9.74
C ALA A 97 -10.92 20.75 -8.60
N VAL A 98 -10.29 19.86 -7.85
CA VAL A 98 -10.90 19.11 -6.74
C VAL A 98 -10.82 19.89 -5.42
N GLY A 99 -9.77 20.70 -5.23
CA GLY A 99 -9.61 21.55 -4.05
C GLY A 99 -8.93 20.89 -2.84
N PHE A 100 -8.23 19.76 -3.03
CA PHE A 100 -7.47 19.10 -1.96
C PHE A 100 -6.20 19.87 -1.59
N SER A 101 -5.59 19.55 -0.45
CA SER A 101 -4.29 20.05 -0.02
C SER A 101 -3.22 18.96 -0.07
N VAL A 102 -1.98 19.38 -0.33
CA VAL A 102 -0.81 18.52 -0.35
C VAL A 102 0.22 19.13 0.60
N LYS A 103 0.76 18.30 1.49
CA LYS A 103 1.89 18.64 2.34
C LYS A 103 2.97 17.59 2.14
N VAL A 104 4.21 18.03 1.92
CA VAL A 104 5.40 17.17 1.87
C VAL A 104 6.55 17.97 2.45
N ASP A 105 7.24 17.44 3.46
CA ASP A 105 8.37 18.12 4.09
C ASP A 105 9.71 17.66 3.48
N LYS A 106 9.80 16.41 2.98
CA LYS A 106 11.04 15.78 2.48
C LYS A 106 10.76 14.81 1.33
N ASN A 107 11.71 14.69 0.40
CA ASN A 107 11.79 13.54 -0.49
C ASN A 107 12.33 12.32 0.29
N VAL A 108 11.99 11.10 -0.16
CA VAL A 108 12.49 9.86 0.46
C VAL A 108 14.02 9.79 0.49
N SER A 109 14.71 10.30 -0.54
CA SER A 109 16.18 10.37 -0.57
C SER A 109 16.78 11.23 0.55
N GLU A 110 16.10 12.32 0.94
CA GLU A 110 16.49 13.13 2.10
C GLU A 110 16.30 12.34 3.40
N ILE A 111 15.17 11.62 3.53
CA ILE A 111 14.88 10.78 4.71
C ILE A 111 15.92 9.66 4.87
N LEU A 112 16.32 9.00 3.78
CA LEU A 112 17.37 7.98 3.79
C LEU A 112 18.71 8.58 4.26
N THR A 113 19.12 9.70 3.66
CA THR A 113 20.39 10.36 3.95
C THR A 113 20.49 10.79 5.42
N GLU A 114 19.42 11.38 5.96
CA GLU A 114 19.38 11.84 7.35
C GLU A 114 19.47 10.71 8.37
N ASN A 115 19.06 9.49 8.00
CA ASN A 115 19.08 8.32 8.86
C ASN A 115 20.25 7.37 8.55
N GLY A 116 21.19 7.79 7.70
CA GLY A 116 22.47 7.11 7.48
C GLY A 116 22.48 6.07 6.35
N ASP A 117 21.40 5.91 5.59
CA ASP A 117 21.44 5.17 4.33
C ASP A 117 21.88 6.10 3.18
N ASP A 118 22.63 5.53 2.24
CA ASP A 118 23.11 6.23 1.05
C ASP A 118 22.14 5.96 -0.12
N PRO A 119 21.43 6.99 -0.66
CA PRO A 119 20.57 6.83 -1.83
C PRO A 119 21.28 6.20 -3.04
N ALA A 120 22.60 6.33 -3.15
CA ALA A 120 23.37 5.72 -4.24
C ALA A 120 23.45 4.18 -4.17
N LYS A 121 23.11 3.58 -3.01
CA LYS A 121 23.01 2.12 -2.86
C LYS A 121 21.67 1.56 -3.32
N VAL A 122 20.67 2.41 -3.53
CA VAL A 122 19.36 1.96 -4.02
C VAL A 122 19.50 1.51 -5.46
N GLY A 123 19.30 0.21 -5.70
CA GLY A 123 19.42 -0.40 -7.02
C GLY A 123 18.21 -0.22 -7.90
N GLY A 124 17.04 -0.07 -7.28
CA GLY A 124 15.77 0.05 -7.98
C GLY A 124 14.72 0.75 -7.10
N ILE A 125 13.86 1.52 -7.77
CA ILE A 125 12.63 2.06 -7.23
C ILE A 125 11.50 1.34 -7.95
N ILE A 126 10.64 0.68 -7.20
CA ILE A 126 9.43 0.04 -7.69
C ILE A 126 8.29 1.03 -7.46
N TRP A 127 7.62 1.43 -8.53
CA TRP A 127 6.34 2.12 -8.41
C TRP A 127 5.23 1.07 -8.36
N SER A 128 4.46 1.08 -7.28
CA SER A 128 3.19 0.35 -7.22
C SER A 128 2.33 0.76 -8.40
N HIS A 129 2.25 2.06 -8.70
CA HIS A 129 1.65 2.61 -9.90
C HIS A 129 2.06 4.08 -10.11
N TYR A 130 1.44 4.75 -11.09
CA TYR A 130 1.91 6.03 -11.62
C TYR A 130 1.32 7.29 -10.95
N HIS A 131 0.40 7.17 -9.97
CA HIS A 131 -0.22 8.35 -9.36
C HIS A 131 0.80 9.17 -8.54
N PHE A 132 0.52 10.47 -8.45
CA PHE A 132 1.47 11.49 -8.02
C PHE A 132 2.00 11.29 -6.59
N ASP A 133 1.23 10.59 -5.76
CA ASP A 133 1.46 10.26 -4.36
C ASP A 133 2.19 8.93 -4.13
N HIS A 134 2.63 8.29 -5.22
CA HIS A 134 3.46 7.08 -5.19
C HIS A 134 4.81 7.30 -5.87
N VAL A 135 4.85 8.17 -6.89
CA VAL A 135 5.99 8.28 -7.79
C VAL A 135 7.18 9.06 -7.23
N GLY A 136 6.93 10.00 -6.31
CA GLY A 136 7.93 10.90 -5.74
C GLY A 136 8.82 11.58 -6.79
N ASP A 137 10.10 11.78 -6.44
CA ASP A 137 11.11 12.32 -7.35
C ASP A 137 12.30 11.34 -7.52
N PRO A 138 12.26 10.47 -8.55
CA PRO A 138 13.36 9.57 -8.86
C PRO A 138 14.65 10.28 -9.27
N THR A 139 14.62 11.57 -9.63
CA THR A 139 15.84 12.31 -10.03
C THR A 139 16.78 12.58 -8.86
N THR A 140 16.26 12.44 -7.63
CA THR A 140 17.07 12.51 -6.41
C THR A 140 17.94 11.28 -6.15
N PHE A 141 17.86 10.26 -7.00
CA PHE A 141 18.69 9.05 -6.99
C PHE A 141 19.61 9.03 -8.23
N PRO A 142 20.83 8.44 -8.17
CA PRO A 142 21.73 8.43 -9.31
C PRO A 142 21.12 7.67 -10.50
N PRO A 143 21.48 7.96 -11.77
CA PRO A 143 20.93 7.27 -12.95
C PRO A 143 21.08 5.74 -12.96
N SER A 144 21.95 5.17 -12.12
CA SER A 144 22.13 3.72 -11.96
C SER A 144 20.99 2.99 -11.24
N THR A 145 20.15 3.71 -10.49
CA THR A 145 18.97 3.16 -9.78
C THR A 145 17.86 2.87 -10.79
N ASP A 146 17.49 1.64 -11.07
CA ASP A 146 16.46 1.39 -12.09
C ASP A 146 15.08 1.88 -11.61
N LEU A 147 14.21 2.26 -12.55
CA LEU A 147 12.79 2.46 -12.28
C LEU A 147 12.01 1.23 -12.76
N ILE A 148 11.30 0.58 -11.85
CA ILE A 148 10.58 -0.67 -12.07
C ILE A 148 9.08 -0.38 -11.98
N VAL A 149 8.34 -0.75 -13.02
CA VAL A 149 6.90 -0.49 -13.17
C VAL A 149 6.15 -1.76 -13.58
N GLY A 150 4.84 -1.79 -13.34
CA GLY A 150 3.99 -2.91 -13.73
C GLY A 150 3.50 -2.87 -15.19
N PRO A 151 2.78 -3.93 -15.62
CA PRO A 151 2.34 -4.13 -17.00
C PRO A 151 1.49 -3.00 -17.58
N GLY A 152 1.72 -2.66 -18.84
CA GLY A 152 1.03 -1.63 -19.59
C GLY A 152 1.62 -0.22 -19.43
N PHE A 153 2.53 -0.01 -18.47
CA PHE A 153 3.06 1.33 -18.17
C PHE A 153 3.77 1.96 -19.38
N LYS A 154 4.74 1.29 -20.01
CA LYS A 154 5.49 1.92 -21.12
C LYS A 154 4.59 2.17 -22.31
N SER A 155 3.68 1.24 -22.59
CA SER A 155 2.71 1.35 -23.68
C SER A 155 1.82 2.60 -23.52
N ARG A 156 1.43 2.91 -22.28
CA ARG A 156 0.53 4.04 -21.98
C ARG A 156 1.25 5.38 -21.84
N PHE A 157 2.46 5.39 -21.27
CA PHE A 157 3.08 6.63 -20.79
C PHE A 157 4.42 6.99 -21.45
N VAL A 158 4.95 6.21 -22.40
CA VAL A 158 6.18 6.59 -23.11
C VAL A 158 5.86 7.04 -24.54
N PRO A 159 6.15 8.30 -24.91
CA PRO A 159 6.75 9.37 -24.10
C PRO A 159 5.78 10.03 -23.10
N ALA A 160 6.33 10.70 -22.07
CA ALA A 160 5.58 11.30 -20.95
C ALA A 160 5.77 12.83 -20.87
N TYR A 161 5.33 13.47 -19.78
CA TYR A 161 5.52 14.92 -19.59
C TYR A 161 7.03 15.23 -19.47
N PRO A 162 7.56 16.26 -20.15
CA PRO A 162 6.86 17.30 -20.91
C PRO A 162 6.67 17.00 -22.41
N THR A 163 7.19 15.88 -22.91
CA THR A 163 7.04 15.49 -24.33
C THR A 163 5.56 15.30 -24.72
N VAL A 164 4.75 14.77 -23.80
CA VAL A 164 3.28 14.75 -23.88
C VAL A 164 2.74 15.63 -22.76
N GLU A 165 2.18 16.79 -23.13
CA GLU A 165 1.78 17.85 -22.18
C GLU A 165 0.74 17.37 -21.14
N ASP A 166 -0.23 16.56 -21.57
CA ASP A 166 -1.32 16.06 -20.72
C ASP A 166 -0.96 14.78 -19.94
N SER A 167 0.27 14.26 -20.09
CA SER A 167 0.68 13.04 -19.39
C SER A 167 0.77 13.29 -17.88
N PRO A 168 0.22 12.40 -17.04
CA PRO A 168 0.34 12.52 -15.60
C PRO A 168 1.69 12.07 -15.05
N VAL A 169 2.58 11.57 -15.91
CA VAL A 169 3.86 10.99 -15.54
C VAL A 169 5.00 11.89 -16.00
N ASP A 170 6.00 12.08 -15.13
CA ASP A 170 7.21 12.86 -15.42
C ASP A 170 8.26 11.99 -16.14
N GLU A 171 8.55 12.29 -17.41
CA GLU A 171 9.60 11.67 -18.22
C GLU A 171 11.01 11.89 -17.63
N GLY A 172 11.17 12.93 -16.78
CA GLY A 172 12.33 13.15 -15.94
C GLY A 172 12.74 11.93 -15.11
N ALA A 173 11.76 11.08 -14.76
CA ALA A 173 11.99 9.88 -13.97
C ALA A 173 12.96 8.87 -14.63
N TRP A 174 13.04 8.84 -15.97
CA TRP A 174 13.96 7.94 -16.71
C TRP A 174 14.83 8.61 -17.78
N SER A 175 14.56 9.86 -18.16
CA SER A 175 15.27 10.54 -19.27
C SER A 175 16.76 10.81 -19.01
N ASN A 176 17.24 10.70 -17.76
CA ASN A 176 18.66 10.84 -17.40
C ASN A 176 19.53 9.61 -17.73
N GLY A 177 19.02 8.65 -18.50
CA GLY A 177 19.69 7.40 -18.85
C GLY A 177 19.41 6.24 -17.89
N ARG A 178 18.53 6.45 -16.90
CA ARG A 178 18.03 5.42 -16.01
C ARG A 178 17.26 4.34 -16.77
N THR A 179 17.47 3.08 -16.40
CA THR A 179 16.68 1.97 -16.96
C THR A 179 15.23 2.08 -16.48
N LEU A 180 14.29 2.19 -17.42
CA LEU A 180 12.88 1.94 -17.17
C LEU A 180 12.60 0.45 -17.45
N ARG A 181 12.36 -0.36 -16.41
CA ARG A 181 12.04 -1.79 -16.48
C ARG A 181 10.55 -1.99 -16.23
N GLU A 182 9.87 -2.61 -17.18
CA GLU A 182 8.47 -3.02 -17.01
C GLU A 182 8.45 -4.52 -16.77
N ILE A 183 7.77 -4.97 -15.71
CA ILE A 183 7.69 -6.39 -15.34
C ILE A 183 6.70 -7.10 -16.26
N ASP A 184 7.12 -8.23 -16.83
CA ASP A 184 6.26 -9.12 -17.59
C ASP A 184 5.95 -10.38 -16.76
N PHE A 185 4.84 -10.33 -16.00
CA PHE A 185 4.40 -11.47 -15.19
C PHE A 185 4.09 -12.74 -16.01
N SER A 186 3.80 -12.61 -17.30
CA SER A 186 3.48 -13.75 -18.16
C SER A 186 4.71 -14.61 -18.46
N THR A 187 5.88 -13.98 -18.60
CA THR A 187 7.15 -14.65 -18.88
C THR A 187 8.03 -14.80 -17.65
N GLU A 188 8.24 -13.72 -16.89
CA GLU A 188 9.10 -13.68 -15.71
C GLU A 188 8.47 -14.43 -14.52
N GLY A 189 7.14 -14.40 -14.40
CA GLY A 189 6.42 -15.09 -13.32
C GLY A 189 6.38 -16.61 -13.47
N GLN A 190 6.69 -17.16 -14.66
CA GLN A 190 6.71 -18.61 -14.93
C GLN A 190 5.44 -19.36 -14.47
N GLY A 191 4.28 -18.68 -14.55
CA GLY A 191 3.00 -19.24 -14.12
C GLY A 191 2.79 -19.29 -12.59
N LEU A 192 3.69 -18.71 -11.80
CA LEU A 192 3.52 -18.57 -10.35
C LEU A 192 2.25 -17.77 -10.05
N LYS A 193 1.43 -18.31 -9.14
CA LYS A 193 0.27 -17.63 -8.60
C LYS A 193 0.28 -17.65 -7.09
N ILE A 194 0.06 -16.48 -6.48
CA ILE A 194 -0.06 -16.32 -5.03
C ILE A 194 -1.41 -15.65 -4.76
N GLY A 195 -2.26 -16.28 -3.95
CA GLY A 195 -3.59 -15.78 -3.60
C GLY A 195 -4.49 -15.48 -4.81
N GLY A 196 -4.28 -16.18 -5.93
CA GLY A 196 -5.05 -15.99 -7.17
C GLY A 196 -4.49 -14.94 -8.13
N TYR A 197 -3.48 -14.16 -7.74
CA TYR A 197 -2.78 -13.23 -8.63
C TYR A 197 -1.66 -13.90 -9.39
N ALA A 198 -1.28 -13.34 -10.54
CA ALA A 198 0.04 -13.62 -11.11
C ALA A 198 1.11 -12.98 -10.21
N ALA A 199 2.21 -13.71 -9.99
CA ALA A 199 3.29 -13.25 -9.13
C ALA A 199 4.65 -13.49 -9.77
N PHE A 200 5.63 -12.69 -9.39
CA PHE A 200 7.02 -12.79 -9.80
C PHE A 200 7.90 -12.79 -8.56
N ASP A 201 8.67 -13.87 -8.38
CA ASP A 201 9.70 -13.96 -7.34
C ASP A 201 10.91 -13.13 -7.76
N PHE A 202 11.04 -11.93 -7.18
CA PHE A 202 11.96 -10.91 -7.67
C PHE A 202 13.43 -11.34 -7.55
N TYR A 203 13.76 -12.02 -6.46
CA TYR A 203 15.11 -12.53 -6.19
C TYR A 203 15.29 -13.99 -6.64
N GLY A 204 14.18 -14.72 -6.85
CA GLY A 204 14.17 -16.14 -7.19
C GLY A 204 14.47 -17.06 -6.00
N ASP A 205 14.43 -16.51 -4.78
CA ASP A 205 14.71 -17.23 -3.54
C ASP A 205 13.50 -17.26 -2.59
N GLY A 206 12.37 -16.68 -2.98
CA GLY A 206 11.12 -16.66 -2.22
C GLY A 206 11.07 -15.67 -1.05
N SER A 207 11.99 -14.70 -1.01
CA SER A 207 12.04 -13.65 0.02
C SER A 207 11.22 -12.41 -0.34
N PHE A 208 11.04 -12.09 -1.62
CA PHE A 208 10.25 -10.95 -2.07
C PHE A 208 9.56 -11.22 -3.41
N TYR A 209 8.25 -10.99 -3.45
CA TYR A 209 7.43 -11.16 -4.64
C TYR A 209 6.82 -9.84 -5.07
N LEU A 210 6.77 -9.61 -6.38
CA LEU A 210 5.83 -8.66 -6.96
C LEU A 210 4.54 -9.40 -7.32
N ILE A 211 3.40 -8.72 -7.18
CA ILE A 211 2.06 -9.26 -7.42
C ILE A 211 1.36 -8.34 -8.43
N ASP A 212 0.86 -8.92 -9.52
CA ASP A 212 0.05 -8.22 -10.51
C ASP A 212 -1.36 -7.99 -9.96
N SER A 213 -1.68 -6.75 -9.61
CA SER A 213 -2.91 -6.37 -8.91
C SER A 213 -3.65 -5.26 -9.67
N PRO A 214 -4.17 -5.56 -10.88
CA PRO A 214 -4.73 -4.55 -11.79
C PRO A 214 -6.02 -3.92 -11.27
N GLY A 215 -6.42 -2.82 -11.90
CA GLY A 215 -7.72 -2.18 -11.71
C GLY A 215 -7.62 -0.73 -11.30
N HIS A 216 -6.99 -0.45 -10.16
CA HIS A 216 -6.83 0.93 -9.70
C HIS A 216 -6.09 1.80 -10.72
N ALA A 217 -4.94 1.34 -11.20
CA ALA A 217 -4.16 2.05 -12.19
C ALA A 217 -3.46 1.07 -13.14
N THR A 218 -3.19 1.54 -14.35
CA THR A 218 -2.38 0.80 -15.34
C THR A 218 -1.02 0.48 -14.73
N GLY A 219 -0.71 -0.82 -14.68
CA GLY A 219 0.53 -1.33 -14.08
C GLY A 219 0.51 -1.38 -12.55
N HIS A 220 -0.66 -1.36 -11.91
CA HIS A 220 -0.75 -1.46 -10.45
C HIS A 220 -0.21 -2.82 -9.93
N ILE A 221 0.84 -2.75 -9.12
CA ILE A 221 1.50 -3.91 -8.50
C ILE A 221 1.54 -3.76 -6.98
N SER A 222 1.41 -4.89 -6.28
CA SER A 222 1.65 -5.01 -4.85
C SER A 222 2.98 -5.71 -4.59
N GLY A 223 3.59 -5.49 -3.43
CA GLY A 223 4.79 -6.20 -2.99
C GLY A 223 4.48 -7.15 -1.83
N LEU A 224 5.02 -8.37 -1.84
CA LEU A 224 4.91 -9.32 -0.72
C LEU A 224 6.31 -9.72 -0.23
N ALA A 225 6.67 -9.23 0.95
CA ALA A 225 7.97 -9.47 1.56
C ALA A 225 7.88 -10.54 2.65
N ARG A 226 8.75 -11.55 2.60
CA ARG A 226 8.96 -12.47 3.72
C ARG A 226 9.90 -11.84 4.73
N THR A 227 9.36 -11.55 5.91
CA THR A 227 10.05 -10.83 7.01
C THR A 227 10.60 -11.76 8.09
N SER A 228 10.17 -13.02 8.11
CA SER A 228 10.65 -14.11 8.98
C SER A 228 10.44 -15.45 8.28
N ASP A 229 11.26 -16.46 8.57
CA ASP A 229 11.17 -17.82 8.02
C ASP A 229 10.61 -18.87 9.00
N ASP A 230 10.90 -18.76 10.30
CA ASP A 230 10.42 -19.68 11.33
C ASP A 230 9.88 -18.98 12.61
N PRO A 231 8.56 -18.83 12.77
CA PRO A 231 7.53 -19.11 11.76
C PRO A 231 7.59 -18.10 10.61
N PRO A 232 7.06 -18.44 9.41
CA PRO A 232 7.07 -17.54 8.29
C PRO A 232 6.12 -16.36 8.52
N GLU A 233 6.62 -15.14 8.42
CA GLU A 233 5.85 -13.90 8.53
C GLU A 233 6.04 -13.03 7.30
N PHE A 234 4.97 -12.38 6.84
CA PHE A 234 5.00 -11.54 5.65
C PHE A 234 4.45 -10.15 5.90
N LEU A 235 4.91 -9.19 5.11
CA LEU A 235 4.31 -7.87 4.97
C LEU A 235 3.89 -7.71 3.50
N ILE A 236 2.62 -7.39 3.26
CA ILE A 236 2.12 -7.05 1.92
C ILE A 236 1.95 -5.53 1.81
N MET A 237 2.70 -4.95 0.87
CA MET A 237 2.68 -3.55 0.44
C MET A 237 1.61 -3.43 -0.64
N GLY A 238 0.42 -2.99 -0.25
CA GLY A 238 -0.77 -3.03 -1.11
C GLY A 238 -0.85 -1.91 -2.14
N GLY A 239 -0.05 -0.84 -2.02
CA GLY A 239 -0.26 0.36 -2.81
C GLY A 239 -1.70 0.87 -2.63
N ASP A 240 -2.35 1.14 -3.75
CA ASP A 240 -3.75 1.59 -3.85
C ASP A 240 -4.71 0.47 -4.25
N ILE A 241 -4.37 -0.77 -3.88
CA ILE A 241 -5.34 -1.87 -3.94
C ILE A 241 -6.61 -1.55 -3.13
N ALA A 242 -6.46 -0.73 -2.08
CA ALA A 242 -7.51 -0.03 -1.37
C ALA A 242 -6.98 1.29 -0.79
N HIS A 243 -7.87 2.25 -0.57
CA HIS A 243 -7.62 3.58 -0.01
C HIS A 243 -8.11 3.68 1.44
N GLN A 244 -8.94 2.73 1.89
CA GLN A 244 -9.36 2.62 3.29
C GLN A 244 -9.68 1.17 3.66
N CYS A 245 -9.40 0.76 4.90
CA CYS A 245 -9.55 -0.65 5.30
C CYS A 245 -10.98 -1.20 5.25
N GLY A 246 -11.99 -0.34 5.29
CA GLY A 246 -13.40 -0.69 5.12
C GLY A 246 -13.75 -1.13 3.70
N GLU A 247 -12.86 -0.96 2.72
CA GLU A 247 -13.03 -1.57 1.39
C GLU A 247 -12.75 -3.08 1.37
N PHE A 248 -12.01 -3.60 2.36
CA PHE A 248 -11.69 -5.03 2.45
C PHE A 248 -11.96 -5.67 3.83
N ARG A 249 -12.62 -4.95 4.74
CA ARG A 249 -13.04 -5.45 6.05
C ARG A 249 -14.45 -4.95 6.40
N PRO A 250 -15.28 -5.75 7.08
CA PRO A 250 -15.07 -7.15 7.46
C PRO A 250 -15.22 -8.12 6.28
N THR A 251 -14.88 -9.40 6.50
CA THR A 251 -15.03 -10.49 5.50
C THR A 251 -15.50 -11.78 6.18
N PRO A 252 -15.86 -12.85 5.44
CA PRO A 252 -16.18 -14.13 6.06
C PRO A 252 -15.01 -14.75 6.83
N TYR A 253 -13.78 -14.44 6.42
CA TYR A 253 -12.54 -14.90 7.06
C TYR A 253 -12.13 -14.02 8.25
N LEU A 254 -12.52 -12.75 8.21
CA LEU A 254 -12.25 -11.75 9.25
C LEU A 254 -13.54 -10.98 9.59
N PRO A 255 -14.52 -11.63 10.23
CA PRO A 255 -15.80 -11.00 10.55
C PRO A 255 -15.63 -9.89 11.60
N LEU A 256 -16.54 -8.92 11.59
CA LEU A 256 -16.65 -7.90 12.62
C LEU A 256 -16.91 -8.59 13.97
N PRO A 257 -16.06 -8.39 15.00
CA PRO A 257 -16.20 -9.10 16.26
C PRO A 257 -17.32 -8.49 17.10
N LYS A 258 -17.90 -9.29 18.01
CA LYS A 258 -18.92 -8.78 18.97
C LYS A 258 -18.38 -7.68 19.87
N GLU A 259 -17.10 -7.77 20.19
CA GLU A 259 -16.36 -6.88 21.06
C GLU A 259 -15.05 -6.56 20.35
N ILE A 260 -14.82 -5.28 20.08
CA ILE A 260 -13.61 -4.80 19.43
C ILE A 260 -12.64 -4.36 20.53
N SER A 261 -11.50 -5.05 20.55
CA SER A 261 -10.36 -4.78 21.43
C SER A 261 -9.09 -4.86 20.59
N PRO A 262 -8.26 -3.79 20.55
CA PRO A 262 -8.42 -2.51 21.25
C PRO A 262 -9.60 -1.68 20.73
N ASN A 263 -10.17 -0.78 21.55
CA ASN A 263 -11.23 0.13 21.10
C ASN A 263 -10.71 1.03 19.95
N PRO A 264 -11.37 1.04 18.78
CA PRO A 264 -10.92 1.82 17.64
C PRO A 264 -10.94 3.33 17.88
N MET A 265 -11.74 3.81 18.83
CA MET A 265 -11.88 5.22 19.18
C MET A 265 -10.78 5.74 20.11
N GLU A 266 -9.91 4.87 20.62
CA GLU A 266 -8.90 5.24 21.62
C GLU A 266 -7.47 5.21 21.03
N PRO A 267 -6.54 6.02 21.59
CA PRO A 267 -5.12 5.91 21.25
C PRO A 267 -4.58 4.51 21.53
N PRO A 268 -3.59 4.05 20.75
CA PRO A 268 -2.97 2.75 20.97
C PRO A 268 -2.32 2.77 22.36
N TYR A 269 -2.52 1.70 23.13
CA TYR A 269 -2.00 1.56 24.50
C TYR A 269 -2.62 2.48 25.58
N ALA A 270 -3.86 2.95 25.38
CA ALA A 270 -4.61 3.61 26.44
C ALA A 270 -4.62 2.76 27.73
N LYS A 271 -4.22 3.35 28.86
CA LYS A 271 -4.07 2.67 30.17
C LYS A 271 -5.37 2.03 30.68
N SER A 272 -6.50 2.37 30.09
CA SER A 272 -7.83 1.90 30.46
C SER A 272 -8.66 1.69 29.19
N ALA A 273 -8.13 0.89 28.25
CA ALA A 273 -8.82 0.60 27.01
C ALA A 273 -10.16 -0.08 27.30
N SER A 274 -11.25 0.62 27.01
CA SER A 274 -12.59 0.03 27.08
C SER A 274 -12.77 -0.99 25.96
N VAL A 275 -13.71 -1.92 26.10
CA VAL A 275 -14.14 -2.76 24.98
C VAL A 275 -15.22 -2.01 24.22
N CYS A 276 -15.10 -1.92 22.89
CA CYS A 276 -16.13 -1.30 22.07
C CYS A 276 -17.12 -2.36 21.54
N PRO A 277 -18.45 -2.23 21.75
CA PRO A 277 -19.41 -3.17 21.18
C PRO A 277 -19.39 -3.13 19.65
N GLY A 278 -19.10 -4.26 19.00
CA GLY A 278 -19.10 -4.35 17.54
C GLY A 278 -20.47 -4.09 16.91
N SER A 279 -21.55 -4.30 17.66
CA SER A 279 -22.92 -3.98 17.26
C SER A 279 -23.13 -2.50 16.92
N LEU A 280 -22.30 -1.61 17.46
CA LEU A 280 -22.32 -0.19 17.09
C LEU A 280 -21.93 -0.01 15.61
N PHE A 281 -20.86 -0.67 15.18
CA PHE A 281 -20.36 -0.57 13.82
C PHE A 281 -21.16 -1.45 12.84
N GLU A 282 -21.74 -2.57 13.30
CA GLU A 282 -22.74 -3.31 12.53
C GLU A 282 -23.94 -2.40 12.17
N ALA A 283 -24.39 -1.55 13.11
CA ALA A 283 -25.48 -0.60 12.84
C ALA A 283 -25.06 0.56 11.93
N MET A 284 -23.78 0.89 11.84
CA MET A 284 -23.23 1.87 10.89
C MET A 284 -22.98 1.27 9.50
N HIS A 285 -22.83 -0.05 9.41
CA HIS A 285 -22.57 -0.75 8.15
C HIS A 285 -23.75 -0.57 7.16
N PRO A 286 -23.51 -0.25 5.88
CA PRO A 286 -24.60 0.07 4.93
C PRO A 286 -25.67 -1.00 4.79
N THR A 287 -25.28 -2.27 4.89
CA THR A 287 -26.16 -3.44 4.80
C THR A 287 -26.34 -4.18 6.14
N HIS A 288 -25.84 -3.62 7.26
CA HIS A 288 -25.83 -4.27 8.57
C HIS A 288 -25.09 -5.64 8.55
N SER A 289 -24.06 -5.75 7.71
CA SER A 289 -23.27 -6.96 7.57
C SER A 289 -22.14 -6.99 8.60
N TYR A 290 -21.75 -8.22 8.98
CA TYR A 290 -20.58 -8.50 9.82
C TYR A 290 -19.52 -9.28 9.04
N THR A 291 -19.75 -9.58 7.75
CA THR A 291 -18.86 -10.39 6.89
C THR A 291 -18.67 -9.81 5.50
N GLU A 292 -19.15 -8.60 5.24
CA GLU A 292 -18.96 -7.91 3.97
C GLU A 292 -18.27 -6.57 4.23
N PRO A 293 -17.40 -6.09 3.33
CA PRO A 293 -16.78 -4.79 3.49
C PRO A 293 -17.79 -3.63 3.54
N PHE A 294 -17.44 -2.57 4.26
CA PHE A 294 -18.27 -1.35 4.36
C PHE A 294 -18.44 -0.66 3.02
N MET A 295 -17.40 -0.70 2.18
CA MET A 295 -17.33 0.02 0.92
C MET A 295 -16.71 -0.88 -0.14
N LYS A 296 -16.79 -0.44 -1.39
CA LYS A 296 -16.11 -1.08 -2.52
C LYS A 296 -15.54 -0.03 -3.47
N PRO A 297 -14.47 -0.36 -4.21
CA PRO A 297 -13.92 0.48 -5.26
C PRO A 297 -15.00 0.99 -6.23
N ASN A 298 -14.95 2.29 -6.52
CA ASN A 298 -15.85 2.95 -7.46
C ASN A 298 -15.26 4.31 -7.89
N GLY A 299 -15.78 4.89 -8.96
CA GLY A 299 -15.50 6.28 -9.31
C GLY A 299 -14.25 6.45 -10.18
N PRO A 300 -13.92 7.71 -10.53
CA PRO A 300 -13.04 8.04 -11.64
C PRO A 300 -11.54 7.92 -11.34
N VAL A 301 -11.16 7.61 -10.10
CA VAL A 301 -9.74 7.41 -9.74
C VAL A 301 -9.21 6.04 -10.15
N HIS A 302 -10.10 5.07 -10.40
CA HIS A 302 -9.71 3.75 -10.89
C HIS A 302 -9.73 3.75 -12.43
N ASP A 303 -8.66 3.24 -13.04
CA ASP A 303 -8.63 2.98 -14.49
C ASP A 303 -9.73 1.96 -14.88
N ASP A 304 -9.93 0.92 -14.05
CA ASP A 304 -11.08 0.00 -14.12
C ASP A 304 -11.53 -0.41 -12.70
N ALA A 305 -12.68 0.10 -12.27
CA ALA A 305 -13.22 -0.18 -10.94
C ALA A 305 -13.67 -1.64 -10.75
N ASN A 306 -14.03 -2.37 -11.82
CA ASN A 306 -14.41 -3.78 -11.71
C ASN A 306 -13.18 -4.66 -11.48
N ASP A 307 -12.12 -4.41 -12.24
CA ASP A 307 -10.85 -5.10 -12.03
C ASP A 307 -10.27 -4.74 -10.65
N ALA A 308 -10.45 -3.49 -10.19
CA ALA A 308 -10.02 -3.07 -8.85
C ALA A 308 -10.78 -3.85 -7.76
N MET A 309 -12.09 -4.05 -7.92
CA MET A 309 -12.88 -4.90 -7.03
C MET A 309 -12.39 -6.36 -7.06
N GLU A 310 -12.16 -6.96 -8.23
CA GLU A 310 -11.68 -8.35 -8.33
C GLU A 310 -10.29 -8.52 -7.69
N SER A 311 -9.41 -7.55 -7.91
CA SER A 311 -8.13 -7.49 -7.23
C SER A 311 -8.33 -7.37 -5.73
N LEU A 312 -9.17 -6.47 -5.23
CA LEU A 312 -9.38 -6.31 -3.80
C LEU A 312 -9.99 -7.56 -3.14
N ASP A 313 -10.89 -8.27 -3.82
CA ASP A 313 -11.48 -9.51 -3.33
C ASP A 313 -10.41 -10.57 -3.03
N LYS A 314 -9.41 -10.72 -3.90
CA LYS A 314 -8.26 -11.61 -3.66
C LYS A 314 -7.39 -11.14 -2.49
N PHE A 315 -7.23 -9.83 -2.32
CA PHE A 315 -6.44 -9.22 -1.24
C PHE A 315 -7.02 -9.52 0.14
N THR A 316 -8.34 -9.67 0.26
CA THR A 316 -8.99 -10.09 1.52
C THR A 316 -8.41 -11.40 2.06
N GLY A 317 -7.97 -12.32 1.19
CA GLY A 317 -7.35 -13.57 1.56
C GLY A 317 -5.98 -13.40 2.23
N PHE A 318 -5.23 -12.35 1.84
CA PHE A 318 -3.96 -11.98 2.46
C PHE A 318 -4.19 -11.31 3.80
N ASP A 319 -5.13 -10.36 3.86
CA ASP A 319 -5.48 -9.67 5.09
C ASP A 319 -6.00 -10.63 6.17
N ALA A 320 -6.66 -11.72 5.77
CA ALA A 320 -7.17 -12.72 6.69
C ALA A 320 -6.09 -13.60 7.35
N GLN A 321 -4.86 -13.68 6.80
CA GLN A 321 -3.83 -14.58 7.33
C GLN A 321 -3.19 -14.06 8.62
N ASP A 322 -3.14 -14.86 9.69
CA ASP A 322 -2.49 -14.44 10.95
C ASP A 322 -0.99 -14.13 10.81
N ASN A 323 -0.34 -14.57 9.74
CA ASN A 323 1.09 -14.34 9.49
C ASN A 323 1.37 -13.37 8.33
N ILE A 324 0.40 -12.58 7.89
CA ILE A 324 0.59 -11.51 6.90
C ILE A 324 0.08 -10.18 7.45
N PHE A 325 0.92 -9.16 7.44
CA PHE A 325 0.53 -7.79 7.76
C PHE A 325 0.24 -7.00 6.49
N ALA A 326 -1.02 -6.62 6.31
CA ALA A 326 -1.48 -5.82 5.18
C ALA A 326 -1.30 -4.33 5.45
N VAL A 327 -0.51 -3.67 4.60
CA VAL A 327 -0.23 -2.23 4.65
C VAL A 327 -0.61 -1.62 3.31
N ILE A 328 -1.71 -0.87 3.27
CA ILE A 328 -2.09 -0.04 2.11
C ILE A 328 -1.40 1.33 2.21
N ALA A 329 -1.23 2.02 1.09
CA ALA A 329 -0.41 3.24 1.02
C ALA A 329 -0.94 4.40 1.89
N HIS A 330 -2.25 4.44 2.09
CA HIS A 330 -2.95 5.58 2.68
C HIS A 330 -3.72 5.27 3.97
N ASP A 331 -3.25 4.32 4.78
CA ASP A 331 -3.91 3.98 6.04
C ASP A 331 -3.47 4.90 7.21
N PRO A 332 -4.26 5.92 7.61
CA PRO A 332 -3.94 6.76 8.76
C PRO A 332 -4.00 6.02 10.10
N SER A 333 -4.57 4.80 10.13
CA SER A 333 -4.65 3.99 11.34
C SER A 333 -3.31 3.43 11.79
N LEU A 334 -2.28 3.48 10.93
CA LEU A 334 -0.94 2.99 11.19
C LEU A 334 0.00 4.04 11.81
N LEU A 335 -0.30 5.33 11.66
CA LEU A 335 0.59 6.44 12.04
C LEU A 335 1.07 6.39 13.51
N ASP A 336 0.23 5.91 14.42
CA ASP A 336 0.53 5.77 15.84
C ASP A 336 0.73 4.32 16.29
N VAL A 337 0.81 3.37 15.35
CA VAL A 337 0.95 1.93 15.60
C VAL A 337 2.31 1.41 15.19
N VAL A 338 2.77 1.75 13.98
CA VAL A 338 4.01 1.19 13.43
C VAL A 338 5.23 2.00 13.85
N ASP A 339 6.37 1.32 13.91
CA ASP A 339 7.67 1.98 14.01
C ASP A 339 8.12 2.36 12.60
N PHE A 340 8.18 3.66 12.30
CA PHE A 340 8.72 4.12 11.02
C PHE A 340 10.25 4.01 10.96
N TYR A 341 10.76 3.93 9.73
CA TYR A 341 12.16 3.96 9.36
C TYR A 341 12.89 5.09 10.13
N PRO A 342 14.07 4.81 10.70
CA PRO A 342 14.99 3.69 10.40
C PRO A 342 14.72 2.38 11.15
N LYS A 343 13.64 2.27 11.91
CA LYS A 343 13.31 1.02 12.62
C LYS A 343 12.73 -0.04 11.66
N PRO A 344 13.05 -1.33 11.88
CA PRO A 344 12.53 -2.40 11.03
C PRO A 344 11.06 -2.68 11.31
N ALA A 345 10.35 -3.02 10.23
CA ALA A 345 9.01 -3.57 10.23
C ALA A 345 8.98 -5.08 10.51
N ASN A 346 10.11 -5.78 10.34
CA ASN A 346 10.25 -7.18 10.72
C ASN A 346 9.86 -7.39 12.20
N GLY A 347 9.28 -8.54 12.51
CA GLY A 347 8.75 -8.85 13.83
C GLY A 347 7.48 -8.06 14.19
N TRP A 348 6.79 -7.44 13.21
CA TRP A 348 5.51 -6.74 13.38
C TRP A 348 4.48 -7.56 14.16
N LYS A 349 4.49 -8.90 14.00
CA LYS A 349 3.55 -9.80 14.67
C LYS A 349 3.81 -9.86 16.16
N GLY A 350 5.07 -10.01 16.56
CA GLY A 350 5.48 -9.93 17.97
C GLY A 350 5.22 -8.55 18.59
N LYS A 351 5.23 -7.49 17.79
CA LYS A 351 4.84 -6.13 18.21
C LYS A 351 3.31 -5.91 18.27
N GLY A 352 2.51 -6.87 17.79
CA GLY A 352 1.05 -6.81 17.80
C GLY A 352 0.44 -5.79 16.84
N TRP A 353 1.21 -5.32 15.84
CA TRP A 353 0.75 -4.22 14.97
C TRP A 353 -0.52 -4.55 14.23
N LYS A 354 -0.64 -5.78 13.71
CA LYS A 354 -1.83 -6.24 12.99
C LYS A 354 -3.07 -6.24 13.88
N GLU A 355 -2.96 -6.75 15.10
CA GLU A 355 -4.06 -6.82 16.06
C GLU A 355 -4.51 -5.42 16.48
N ILE A 356 -3.54 -4.52 16.71
CA ILE A 356 -3.80 -3.15 17.14
C ILE A 356 -4.48 -2.35 16.03
N SER A 357 -4.03 -2.46 14.77
CA SER A 357 -4.55 -1.65 13.67
C SER A 357 -5.83 -2.17 13.03
N ARG A 358 -6.10 -3.47 13.12
CA ARG A 358 -7.15 -4.20 12.38
C ARG A 358 -8.48 -3.46 12.19
N TRP A 359 -9.00 -2.89 13.28
CA TRP A 359 -10.32 -2.26 13.32
C TRP A 359 -10.28 -0.76 13.55
N ARG A 360 -9.09 -0.14 13.63
CA ARG A 360 -8.93 1.29 13.95
C ARG A 360 -9.57 2.20 12.91
N PHE A 361 -9.66 1.77 11.66
CA PHE A 361 -10.34 2.48 10.58
C PHE A 361 -11.81 2.81 10.88
N LEU A 362 -12.47 2.04 11.77
CA LEU A 362 -13.87 2.25 12.14
C LEU A 362 -14.11 3.62 12.81
N ARG A 363 -13.06 4.23 13.38
CA ARG A 363 -13.14 5.59 13.96
C ARG A 363 -13.45 6.66 12.92
N ASP A 364 -13.18 6.38 11.65
CA ASP A 364 -13.45 7.32 10.56
C ASP A 364 -14.95 7.58 10.39
N TYR A 365 -15.80 6.65 10.83
CA TYR A 365 -17.27 6.75 10.76
C TYR A 365 -17.89 7.41 12.00
N ASP A 366 -17.09 7.83 12.98
CA ASP A 366 -17.61 8.55 14.12
C ASP A 366 -18.01 9.98 13.73
N THR A 367 -19.31 10.24 13.81
CA THR A 367 -19.92 11.54 13.53
C THR A 367 -20.05 12.42 14.78
N GLY A 368 -19.80 11.88 15.98
CA GLY A 368 -19.92 12.62 17.24
C GLY A 368 -18.72 13.51 17.56
N SER A 369 -17.59 13.29 16.89
CA SER A 369 -16.31 13.95 17.14
C SER A 369 -15.94 15.06 16.15
N LYS A 370 -16.78 15.33 15.13
CA LYS A 370 -16.47 16.22 14.01
C LYS A 370 -17.32 17.48 13.96
#